data_AF-A0A5B8LRQ8-F1
#
_entry.id   AF-A0A5B8LRQ8-F1
#
_cell.length_a   1.000
_cell.length_b   1.000
_cell.length_c   1.000
_cell.angle_alpha   90.00
_cell.angle_beta   90.00
_cell.angle_gamma   90.00
#
_symmetry.space_group_name_H-M   'P 1'
#
loop_
_entity.id
_entity.type
_entity.pdbx_description
1 polymer ?
#
loop_
_entity_poly.entity_id
_entity_poly.type
_entity_poly.pdbx_seq_one_letter_code
_entity_poly.pdbx_strand_id
1 'polypeptide(L)'
;MGAPQDQFRPPFPARQLPAGARAGRSAVQPAIGRRSGRLCHCRRWLPHSRQGRGHCRLPDHFRAARTQRPWRCRCRFVRSSGARPGRLRLAGRIGEAVKLNYLLLDVFTRERLTGNQLAVVLKADGLLDGEMQAIAREFNLSETVFILKPKAERNTAAIRIFTPHAELPFAGHPTVGAAVVLGLQNKVSAVRLEEKVGLITALFEKTDRRSGEARFALPRLPSRIAPLTNRLGMAQALGIEVEDIGCDGYEPAVFSAGVTFHLVPVRDAKVLRRIKVNQGLWDSVFSHDHNSAYVFTLTPDEPENDLAARMFGMDIGEDPGTGSAAAALIGLLAEHANLATGQADFTLRQGHEMGRPCRITIQLRKENDVLVHGGIGGDAVIVGEGVLDLEA
;
A
#
# COMPACT_ATOMS: atom_id res chain seq x y z
N MET A 1 22.04 -38.11 -52.01
CA MET A 1 20.65 -37.67 -51.76
C MET A 1 20.43 -37.80 -50.26
N GLY A 2 20.34 -36.77 -49.43
CA GLY A 2 19.90 -35.39 -49.61
C GLY A 2 18.94 -35.10 -48.45
N ALA A 3 19.39 -34.33 -47.46
CA ALA A 3 18.61 -33.92 -46.28
C ALA A 3 17.47 -32.93 -46.67
N PRO A 4 16.61 -32.50 -45.72
CA PRO A 4 17.03 -31.39 -44.86
C PRO A 4 16.66 -31.50 -43.37
N GLN A 5 17.53 -30.87 -42.59
CA GLN A 5 17.34 -30.42 -41.21
C GLN A 5 16.50 -29.13 -41.20
N ASP A 6 15.70 -28.93 -40.14
CA ASP A 6 15.35 -27.61 -39.62
C ASP A 6 15.11 -27.74 -38.10
N GLN A 7 16.09 -27.34 -37.28
CA GLN A 7 16.19 -26.03 -36.62
C GLN A 7 15.24 -25.86 -35.43
N PHE A 8 15.59 -26.52 -34.33
CA PHE A 8 15.21 -26.08 -32.98
C PHE A 8 15.96 -24.78 -32.63
N ARG A 9 15.23 -23.70 -32.36
CA ARG A 9 15.73 -22.50 -31.66
C ARG A 9 15.09 -22.43 -30.27
N PRO A 10 15.85 -22.37 -29.17
CA PRO A 10 15.34 -21.91 -27.89
C PRO A 10 15.52 -20.38 -27.78
N PRO A 11 14.58 -19.63 -27.17
CA PRO A 11 14.90 -18.31 -26.67
C PRO A 11 15.38 -18.42 -25.21
N PHE A 12 16.45 -17.68 -24.93
CA PHE A 12 17.07 -17.34 -23.65
C PHE A 12 18.10 -18.31 -23.02
N PRO A 13 19.40 -17.91 -22.96
CA PRO A 13 20.39 -18.56 -22.13
C PRO A 13 20.41 -17.98 -20.71
N ALA A 14 20.61 -18.86 -19.73
CA ALA A 14 20.96 -18.49 -18.35
C ALA A 14 22.24 -17.61 -18.33
N ARG A 15 22.20 -16.45 -17.68
CA ARG A 15 23.36 -15.54 -17.58
C ARG A 15 24.28 -15.95 -16.44
N GLN A 16 25.50 -16.36 -16.78
CA GLN A 16 26.69 -16.26 -15.93
C GLN A 16 27.25 -14.83 -16.02
N LEU A 17 27.62 -14.24 -14.88
CA LEU A 17 28.24 -12.90 -14.79
C LEU A 17 29.74 -12.96 -15.10
N PRO A 18 30.32 -12.01 -15.86
CA PRO A 18 31.73 -11.71 -15.81
C PRO A 18 32.05 -10.41 -15.06
N ALA A 19 33.24 -10.42 -14.45
CA ALA A 19 33.83 -9.36 -13.66
C ALA A 19 34.37 -8.19 -14.51
N GLY A 20 34.24 -6.98 -13.97
CA GLY A 20 35.26 -5.91 -13.96
C GLY A 20 35.72 -5.29 -15.28
N ALA A 21 35.34 -4.02 -15.50
CA ALA A 21 36.23 -3.03 -16.13
C ALA A 21 35.84 -1.59 -15.72
N ARG A 22 36.86 -0.80 -15.38
CA ARG A 22 36.79 0.60 -14.95
C ARG A 22 36.91 1.57 -16.14
N ALA A 23 36.44 2.80 -15.86
CA ALA A 23 36.96 4.11 -16.28
C ALA A 23 36.52 4.71 -17.62
N GLY A 24 36.12 6.00 -17.55
CA GLY A 24 35.95 6.90 -18.69
C GLY A 24 35.27 8.21 -18.31
N ARG A 25 35.99 9.12 -17.65
CA ARG A 25 35.57 10.53 -17.47
C ARG A 25 35.68 11.28 -18.79
N SER A 26 34.72 12.15 -19.10
CA SER A 26 34.90 13.30 -19.98
C SER A 26 34.02 14.44 -19.49
N ALA A 27 34.64 15.60 -19.29
CA ALA A 27 34.03 16.89 -18.96
C ALA A 27 34.28 17.86 -20.14
N VAL A 28 33.75 19.09 -20.00
CA VAL A 28 33.94 20.31 -20.84
C VAL A 28 32.73 20.60 -21.74
N GLN A 29 32.06 21.77 -21.79
CA GLN A 29 31.98 23.04 -21.04
C GLN A 29 30.74 23.82 -21.58
N PRO A 30 30.33 24.97 -20.98
CA PRO A 30 29.00 25.57 -21.16
C PRO A 30 28.92 26.65 -22.25
N ALA A 31 27.71 26.90 -22.75
CA ALA A 31 27.40 28.06 -23.59
C ALA A 31 26.44 29.02 -22.88
N ILE A 32 26.88 30.28 -22.85
CA ILE A 32 26.21 31.47 -22.32
C ILE A 32 25.27 32.04 -23.38
N GLY A 33 24.06 32.44 -22.99
CA GLY A 33 23.15 33.26 -23.80
C GLY A 33 22.17 34.03 -22.94
N ARG A 34 22.49 35.29 -22.64
CA ARG A 34 21.63 36.27 -21.94
C ARG A 34 20.71 37.01 -22.93
N ARG A 35 19.48 37.28 -22.50
CA ARG A 35 18.66 38.53 -22.61
C ARG A 35 17.17 38.13 -22.47
N SER A 36 16.23 38.87 -21.90
CA SER A 36 16.16 40.01 -20.98
C SER A 36 14.67 40.37 -20.84
N GLY A 37 14.19 40.71 -19.65
CA GLY A 37 12.86 41.29 -19.38
C GLY A 37 12.26 40.70 -18.10
N ARG A 38 12.52 41.28 -16.91
CA ARG A 38 11.73 42.33 -16.22
C ARG A 38 10.25 41.92 -16.07
N LEU A 39 9.56 42.00 -14.94
CA LEU A 39 9.81 42.50 -13.58
C LEU A 39 8.52 42.13 -12.81
N CYS A 40 8.60 41.63 -11.58
CA CYS A 40 7.82 42.20 -10.45
C CYS A 40 8.22 41.53 -9.14
N HIS A 41 8.73 42.35 -8.24
CA HIS A 41 8.97 42.05 -6.83
C HIS A 41 7.65 42.05 -6.06
N CYS A 42 7.53 41.15 -5.08
CA CYS A 42 7.01 41.53 -3.76
C CYS A 42 7.68 40.67 -2.68
N ARG A 43 8.38 41.34 -1.77
CA ARG A 43 9.05 40.77 -0.60
C ARG A 43 8.06 40.73 0.58
N ARG A 44 8.08 39.58 1.27
CA ARG A 44 8.21 39.39 2.73
C ARG A 44 7.15 40.03 3.65
N TRP A 45 6.54 39.20 4.50
CA TRP A 45 5.82 39.62 5.70
C TRP A 45 6.29 38.85 6.93
N LEU A 46 6.08 39.50 8.09
CA LEU A 46 6.29 39.15 9.52
C LEU A 46 7.56 39.76 10.17
N PRO A 47 7.56 40.13 11.48
CA PRO A 47 6.51 39.98 12.53
C PRO A 47 6.29 41.19 13.50
N HIS A 48 5.35 41.01 14.46
CA HIS A 48 5.16 41.73 15.76
C HIS A 48 4.55 43.15 15.73
N SER A 49 3.75 43.69 16.67
CA SER A 49 3.10 43.24 17.92
C SER A 49 2.15 44.36 18.43
N ARG A 50 1.29 44.03 19.42
CA ARG A 50 0.60 44.90 20.42
C ARG A 50 -0.68 45.70 20.06
N GLN A 51 -1.75 45.28 20.74
CA GLN A 51 -2.75 46.05 21.51
C GLN A 51 -3.40 47.29 20.90
N GLY A 52 -4.72 47.21 20.69
CA GLY A 52 -5.61 48.36 20.59
C GLY A 52 -7.07 47.92 20.50
N ARG A 53 -7.84 48.13 21.58
CA ARG A 53 -9.30 48.02 21.57
C ARG A 53 -9.88 49.19 20.79
N GLY A 54 -10.79 48.94 19.85
CA GLY A 54 -11.57 49.97 19.16
C GLY A 54 -12.68 49.33 18.33
N HIS A 55 -13.94 49.59 18.69
CA HIS A 55 -15.13 49.13 17.98
C HIS A 55 -15.59 50.14 16.91
N CYS A 56 -16.37 49.61 15.94
CA CYS A 56 -17.30 50.28 14.99
C CYS A 56 -16.65 50.81 13.68
N ARG A 57 -17.16 50.60 12.46
CA ARG A 57 -18.49 50.22 11.92
C ARG A 57 -18.36 49.46 10.59
N LEU A 58 -19.32 48.59 10.28
CA LEU A 58 -19.64 48.08 8.94
C LEU A 58 -20.86 48.83 8.37
N PRO A 59 -21.02 49.00 7.04
CA PRO A 59 -22.21 49.60 6.44
C PRO A 59 -23.39 48.62 6.36
N ASP A 60 -24.58 49.16 6.61
CA ASP A 60 -25.91 48.56 6.47
C ASP A 60 -26.23 48.21 5.01
N HIS A 61 -26.90 47.07 4.76
CA HIS A 61 -28.08 46.99 3.87
C HIS A 61 -28.93 45.73 4.22
N PHE A 62 -30.26 45.91 4.15
CA PHE A 62 -31.38 44.98 4.43
C PHE A 62 -31.95 44.86 5.87
N ARG A 63 -32.89 45.77 6.18
CA ARG A 63 -34.13 45.52 6.96
C ARG A 63 -35.13 44.79 6.02
N ALA A 64 -36.11 43.97 6.39
CA ALA A 64 -36.96 43.79 7.58
C ALA A 64 -37.38 42.28 7.63
N ALA A 65 -37.92 41.66 8.68
CA ALA A 65 -39.00 42.08 9.57
C ALA A 65 -38.96 41.35 10.93
N ARG A 66 -39.50 42.02 11.94
CA ARG A 66 -39.63 41.59 13.34
C ARG A 66 -40.87 40.71 13.55
N THR A 67 -40.74 39.66 14.35
CA THR A 67 -41.69 39.34 15.43
C THR A 67 -40.93 38.80 16.64
N GLN A 68 -41.15 39.42 17.81
CA GLN A 68 -40.48 39.14 19.08
C GLN A 68 -41.41 38.33 19.99
N ARG A 69 -40.90 37.26 20.63
CA ARG A 69 -41.26 36.84 22.00
C ARG A 69 -40.07 36.09 22.63
N PRO A 70 -39.48 36.57 23.75
CA PRO A 70 -38.42 35.85 24.42
C PRO A 70 -38.98 34.84 25.42
N TRP A 71 -38.51 33.60 25.31
CA TRP A 71 -38.77 32.53 26.27
C TRP A 71 -38.06 32.83 27.60
N ARG A 72 -38.83 32.96 28.67
CA ARG A 72 -38.32 33.00 30.06
C ARG A 72 -38.18 31.55 30.54
N CYS A 73 -36.95 31.04 30.66
CA CYS A 73 -36.70 29.82 31.41
C CYS A 73 -36.84 30.10 32.91
N ARG A 74 -37.86 29.50 33.52
CA ARG A 74 -38.16 29.58 34.95
C ARG A 74 -37.56 28.35 35.62
N CYS A 75 -36.40 28.48 36.26
CA CYS A 75 -35.84 27.40 37.08
C CYS A 75 -36.71 27.24 38.33
N ARG A 76 -37.48 26.16 38.41
CA ARG A 76 -38.27 25.79 39.58
C ARG A 76 -37.39 24.93 40.50
N PHE A 77 -37.05 25.46 41.67
CA PHE A 77 -36.35 24.73 42.72
C PHE A 77 -37.30 23.69 43.31
N VAL A 78 -37.07 22.41 43.06
CA VAL A 78 -37.73 21.30 43.76
C VAL A 78 -36.72 20.75 44.76
N ARG A 79 -37.00 20.92 46.05
CA ARG A 79 -36.27 20.23 47.12
C ARG A 79 -36.81 18.80 47.21
N SER A 80 -35.95 17.82 46.94
CA SER A 80 -36.20 16.43 47.33
C SER A 80 -35.17 15.98 48.37
N SER A 81 -35.71 15.45 49.45
CA SER A 81 -35.06 14.92 50.65
C SER A 81 -34.20 13.68 50.40
N GLY A 82 -33.05 13.66 51.06
CA GLY A 82 -32.49 12.49 51.76
C GLY A 82 -32.33 11.18 51.01
N ALA A 83 -31.14 10.96 50.44
CA ALA A 83 -30.52 9.63 50.37
C ALA A 83 -29.00 9.81 50.32
N ARG A 84 -28.26 9.17 51.23
CA ARG A 84 -26.79 9.12 51.22
C ARG A 84 -26.34 8.22 50.07
N PRO A 85 -25.56 8.68 49.08
CA PRO A 85 -24.85 7.79 48.18
C PRO A 85 -23.53 7.41 48.86
N GLY A 86 -23.32 6.11 49.04
CA GLY A 86 -22.03 5.56 49.45
C GLY A 86 -20.91 6.03 48.53
N ARG A 87 -19.71 6.13 49.09
CA ARG A 87 -18.48 6.38 48.35
C ARG A 87 -18.32 5.31 47.25
N LEU A 88 -18.78 5.59 46.04
CA LEU A 88 -18.10 5.06 44.87
C LEU A 88 -16.77 5.79 44.81
N ARG A 89 -15.70 5.10 45.22
CA ARG A 89 -14.36 5.47 44.76
C ARG A 89 -14.40 5.28 43.24
N LEU A 90 -14.62 6.36 42.49
CA LEU A 90 -14.06 6.46 41.16
C LEU A 90 -12.55 6.40 41.37
N ALA A 91 -11.98 5.20 41.29
CA ALA A 91 -10.57 5.06 40.99
C ALA A 91 -10.43 5.53 39.54
N GLY A 92 -10.29 6.85 39.37
CA GLY A 92 -9.72 7.39 38.15
C GLY A 92 -8.37 6.72 38.02
N ARG A 93 -8.20 5.89 36.98
CA ARG A 93 -6.87 5.62 36.46
C ARG A 93 -6.31 7.00 36.16
N ILE A 94 -5.34 7.41 36.95
CA ILE A 94 -4.51 8.55 36.62
C ILE A 94 -3.77 8.07 35.38
N GLY A 95 -4.27 8.48 34.21
CA GLY A 95 -3.87 7.92 32.92
C GLY A 95 -2.37 8.04 32.75
N GLU A 96 -1.65 6.93 32.86
CA GLU A 96 -0.24 6.89 32.59
C GLU A 96 -0.07 6.97 31.08
N ALA A 97 0.53 8.06 30.59
CA ALA A 97 0.69 8.30 29.16
C ALA A 97 1.31 7.07 28.47
N VAL A 98 0.61 6.49 27.51
CA VAL A 98 1.07 5.32 26.77
C VAL A 98 2.04 5.80 25.70
N LYS A 99 3.32 5.45 25.86
CA LYS A 99 4.37 5.71 24.87
C LYS A 99 4.58 4.49 23.99
N LEU A 100 4.27 4.60 22.69
CA LEU A 100 4.46 3.50 21.74
C LEU A 100 5.50 3.86 20.69
N ASN A 101 6.54 3.05 20.60
CA ASN A 101 7.54 3.20 19.53
C ASN A 101 6.93 2.77 18.20
N TYR A 102 7.18 3.56 17.16
CA TYR A 102 6.85 3.19 15.79
C TYR A 102 8.06 3.33 14.89
N LEU A 103 8.06 2.55 13.82
CA LEU A 103 8.99 2.63 12.71
C LEU A 103 8.24 3.07 11.45
N LEU A 104 8.90 3.89 10.63
CA LEU A 104 8.47 4.17 9.27
C LEU A 104 9.37 3.41 8.32
N LEU A 105 8.76 2.70 7.38
CA LEU A 105 9.43 1.92 6.36
C LEU A 105 8.96 2.36 4.98
N ASP A 106 9.84 2.16 4.01
CA ASP A 106 9.45 1.99 2.63
C ASP A 106 9.66 0.52 2.25
N VAL A 107 8.61 -0.11 1.71
CA VAL A 107 8.54 -1.53 1.36
C VAL A 107 8.50 -1.70 -0.16
N PHE A 108 8.94 -2.86 -0.63
CA PHE A 108 9.20 -3.17 -2.04
C PHE A 108 10.26 -2.26 -2.66
N THR A 109 11.21 -1.79 -1.86
CA THR A 109 12.31 -0.94 -2.34
C THR A 109 13.54 -1.05 -1.45
N ARG A 110 14.70 -0.77 -2.05
CA ARG A 110 15.97 -0.56 -1.35
C ARG A 110 16.28 0.92 -1.12
N GLU A 111 15.54 1.80 -1.79
CA GLU A 111 15.78 3.24 -1.78
C GLU A 111 14.80 3.94 -0.83
N ARG A 112 15.33 4.74 0.09
CA ARG A 112 14.51 5.54 1.01
C ARG A 112 13.72 6.59 0.24
N LEU A 113 12.53 6.89 0.73
CA LEU A 113 11.55 7.81 0.17
C LEU A 113 10.99 7.36 -1.20
N THR A 114 11.05 6.06 -1.48
CA THR A 114 10.43 5.39 -2.64
C THR A 114 9.59 4.22 -2.15
N GLY A 115 9.13 3.29 -2.99
CA GLY A 115 8.38 2.13 -2.52
C GLY A 115 7.02 2.46 -1.88
N ASN A 116 6.43 1.47 -1.20
CA ASN A 116 5.17 1.63 -0.48
C ASN A 116 5.42 1.92 1.00
N GLN A 117 4.79 2.98 1.53
CA GLN A 117 5.03 3.46 2.88
C GLN A 117 4.31 2.59 3.90
N LEU A 118 4.98 2.31 5.01
CA LEU A 118 4.41 1.51 6.08
C LEU A 118 4.78 2.07 7.44
N ALA A 119 3.79 2.23 8.31
CA ALA A 119 4.00 2.42 9.74
C ALA A 119 3.93 1.08 10.47
N VAL A 120 4.90 0.80 11.34
CA VAL A 120 4.92 -0.38 12.20
C VAL A 120 4.99 0.06 13.66
N VAL A 121 3.90 -0.12 14.38
CA VAL A 121 3.77 0.18 15.82
C VAL A 121 4.19 -1.06 16.61
N LEU A 122 5.15 -0.88 17.52
CA LEU A 122 5.74 -1.95 18.31
C LEU A 122 5.03 -2.10 19.65
N LYS A 123 4.94 -3.33 20.16
CA LYS A 123 4.41 -3.67 21.50
C LYS A 123 2.98 -3.16 21.73
N ALA A 124 2.11 -3.43 20.78
CA ALA A 124 0.73 -2.93 20.73
C ALA A 124 -0.28 -3.75 21.55
N ASP A 125 0.16 -4.63 22.46
CA ASP A 125 -0.70 -5.53 23.24
C ASP A 125 -1.77 -4.82 24.07
N GLY A 126 -1.50 -3.58 24.50
CA GLY A 126 -2.39 -2.79 25.35
C GLY A 126 -3.47 -2.00 24.61
N LEU A 127 -3.43 -1.97 23.27
CA LEU A 127 -4.36 -1.17 22.48
C LEU A 127 -5.67 -1.91 22.19
N LEU A 128 -6.78 -1.18 22.28
CA LEU A 128 -8.09 -1.60 21.80
C LEU A 128 -8.21 -1.37 20.28
N ASP A 129 -9.17 -2.05 19.65
CA ASP A 129 -9.45 -1.95 18.22
C ASP A 129 -9.66 -0.50 17.75
N GLY A 130 -10.42 0.28 18.53
CA GLY A 130 -10.68 1.69 18.23
C GLY A 130 -9.43 2.58 18.28
N GLU A 131 -8.48 2.26 19.16
CA GLU A 131 -7.21 2.98 19.29
C GLU A 131 -6.27 2.64 18.14
N MET A 132 -6.15 1.35 17.79
CA MET A 132 -5.39 0.92 16.61
C MET A 132 -5.94 1.58 15.33
N GLN A 133 -7.27 1.61 15.17
CA GLN A 133 -7.91 2.25 14.04
C GLN A 133 -7.68 3.77 14.01
N ALA A 134 -7.70 4.43 15.17
CA ALA A 134 -7.42 5.86 15.28
C ALA A 134 -5.96 6.18 14.93
N ILE A 135 -5.01 5.37 15.40
CA ILE A 135 -3.58 5.51 15.07
C ILE A 135 -3.33 5.29 13.57
N ALA A 136 -3.95 4.27 12.97
CA ALA A 136 -3.83 4.01 11.53
C ALA A 136 -4.35 5.20 10.71
N ARG A 137 -5.44 5.83 11.16
CA ARG A 137 -5.97 7.06 10.54
C ARG A 137 -5.05 8.26 10.72
N GLU A 138 -4.41 8.40 11.89
CA GLU A 138 -3.46 9.49 12.16
C GLU A 138 -2.22 9.39 11.25
N PHE A 139 -1.69 8.18 11.05
CA PHE A 139 -0.59 7.98 10.09
C PHE A 139 -1.02 8.27 8.64
N ASN A 140 -2.28 7.98 8.30
CA ASN A 140 -2.86 8.18 6.97
C ASN A 140 -1.97 7.61 5.83
N LEU A 141 -1.36 6.45 6.10
CA LEU A 141 -0.69 5.62 5.11
C LEU A 141 -1.68 4.57 4.60
N SER A 142 -1.31 3.83 3.56
CA SER A 142 -2.15 2.75 3.02
C SER A 142 -2.52 1.73 4.12
N GLU A 143 -1.54 1.37 4.94
CA GLU A 143 -1.71 0.48 6.09
C GLU A 143 -0.76 0.84 7.25
N THR A 144 -1.16 0.42 8.45
CA THR A 144 -0.36 0.40 9.67
C THR A 144 -0.36 -0.99 10.27
N VAL A 145 0.82 -1.50 10.63
CA VAL A 145 0.99 -2.77 11.33
C VAL A 145 1.14 -2.55 12.82
N PHE A 146 0.44 -3.34 13.61
CA PHE A 146 0.61 -3.42 15.06
C PHE A 146 1.24 -4.76 15.41
N ILE A 147 2.41 -4.73 16.05
CA ILE A 147 3.11 -5.92 16.53
C ILE A 147 2.65 -6.24 17.96
N LEU A 148 2.10 -7.43 18.15
CA LEU A 148 1.64 -7.98 19.43
C LEU A 148 2.45 -9.22 19.80
N LYS A 149 2.36 -9.62 21.07
CA LYS A 149 2.85 -10.91 21.53
C LYS A 149 2.15 -12.04 20.77
N PRO A 150 2.90 -13.08 20.35
CA PRO A 150 2.30 -14.23 19.70
C PRO A 150 1.40 -15.00 20.70
N LYS A 151 0.33 -15.62 20.19
CA LYS A 151 -0.51 -16.52 20.98
C LYS A 151 0.21 -17.84 21.28
N ALA A 152 1.02 -18.33 20.35
CA ALA A 152 1.87 -19.49 20.56
C ALA A 152 3.35 -19.11 20.66
N GLU A 153 4.02 -19.53 21.73
CA GLU A 153 5.43 -19.17 22.02
C GLU A 153 6.43 -19.51 20.91
N ARG A 154 6.13 -20.52 20.09
CA ARG A 154 6.97 -20.91 18.94
C ARG A 154 6.91 -19.92 17.76
N ASN A 155 5.94 -19.02 17.76
CA ASN A 155 5.77 -18.01 16.72
C ASN A 155 6.49 -16.73 17.13
N THR A 156 6.85 -15.88 16.16
CA THR A 156 7.65 -14.68 16.42
C THR A 156 6.80 -13.53 16.94
N ALA A 157 5.63 -13.31 16.35
CA ALA A 157 4.69 -12.27 16.75
C ALA A 157 3.28 -12.58 16.25
N ALA A 158 2.28 -11.99 16.90
CA ALA A 158 0.99 -11.76 16.26
C ALA A 158 1.00 -10.35 15.67
N ILE A 159 0.39 -10.17 14.50
CA ILE A 159 0.29 -8.85 13.88
C ILE A 159 -1.15 -8.54 13.48
N ARG A 160 -1.50 -7.26 13.54
CA ARG A 160 -2.77 -6.73 13.04
C ARG A 160 -2.48 -5.62 12.05
N ILE A 161 -3.30 -5.56 11.00
CA ILE A 161 -3.08 -4.66 9.87
C ILE A 161 -4.33 -3.81 9.70
N PHE A 162 -4.16 -2.50 9.75
CA PHE A 162 -5.26 -1.55 9.61
C PHE A 162 -4.98 -0.58 8.46
N THR A 163 -5.97 -0.37 7.61
CA THR A 163 -6.06 0.82 6.77
C THR A 163 -6.57 1.99 7.62
N PRO A 164 -6.64 3.23 7.09
CA PRO A 164 -7.30 4.34 7.78
C PRO A 164 -8.80 4.12 8.08
N HIS A 165 -9.42 3.10 7.45
CA HIS A 165 -10.85 2.86 7.48
C HIS A 165 -11.25 1.56 8.18
N ALA A 166 -10.46 0.50 8.05
CA ALA A 166 -10.80 -0.83 8.58
C ALA A 166 -9.58 -1.72 8.82
N GLU A 167 -9.77 -2.77 9.62
CA GLU A 167 -8.79 -3.84 9.77
C GLU A 167 -8.85 -4.83 8.61
N LEU A 168 -7.69 -5.21 8.06
CA LEU A 168 -7.56 -6.22 7.03
C LEU A 168 -7.19 -7.58 7.61
N PRO A 169 -7.67 -8.70 7.01
CA PRO A 169 -7.27 -10.03 7.45
C PRO A 169 -5.82 -10.39 7.04
N PHE A 170 -5.32 -9.73 5.99
CA PHE A 170 -4.02 -9.95 5.35
C PHE A 170 -3.68 -8.77 4.43
N ALA A 171 -2.40 -8.40 4.34
CA ALA A 171 -1.89 -7.54 3.29
C ALA A 171 -0.40 -7.80 3.03
N GLY A 172 0.01 -7.82 1.77
CA GLY A 172 1.35 -8.28 1.39
C GLY A 172 2.51 -7.38 1.87
N HIS A 173 2.47 -6.07 1.55
CA HIS A 173 3.57 -5.18 1.97
C HIS A 173 3.65 -5.00 3.49
N PRO A 174 2.54 -4.97 4.26
CA PRO A 174 2.58 -4.99 5.71
C PRO A 174 3.28 -6.23 6.27
N THR A 175 3.01 -7.43 5.72
CA THR A 175 3.68 -8.67 6.12
C THR A 175 5.18 -8.64 5.80
N VAL A 176 5.60 -8.16 4.62
CA VAL A 176 7.03 -7.99 4.27
C VAL A 176 7.72 -7.03 5.23
N GLY A 177 7.13 -5.85 5.45
CA GLY A 177 7.71 -4.84 6.34
C GLY A 177 7.82 -5.34 7.79
N ALA A 178 6.78 -6.01 8.31
CA ALA A 178 6.80 -6.62 9.63
C ALA A 178 7.87 -7.71 9.76
N ALA A 179 8.01 -8.57 8.75
CA ALA A 179 9.04 -9.61 8.71
C ALA A 179 10.45 -9.00 8.72
N VAL A 180 10.70 -7.93 7.96
CA VAL A 180 12.00 -7.24 7.96
C VAL A 180 12.30 -6.61 9.31
N VAL A 181 11.34 -5.91 9.93
CA VAL A 181 11.51 -5.33 11.28
C VAL A 181 11.86 -6.40 12.30
N LEU A 182 11.09 -7.49 12.35
CA LEU A 182 11.28 -8.57 13.31
C LEU A 182 12.56 -9.38 13.05
N GLY A 183 12.90 -9.61 11.78
CA GLY A 183 14.14 -10.27 11.38
C GLY A 183 15.37 -9.48 11.83
N LEU A 184 15.35 -8.15 11.66
CA LEU A 184 16.40 -7.25 12.12
C LEU A 184 16.53 -7.20 13.65
N GLN A 185 15.40 -7.11 14.37
CA GLN A 185 15.37 -7.03 15.84
C GLN A 185 15.81 -8.34 16.50
N ASN A 186 15.33 -9.47 16.00
CA ASN A 186 15.55 -10.79 16.61
C ASN A 186 16.79 -11.50 16.06
N LYS A 187 17.41 -10.97 14.98
CA LYS A 187 18.58 -11.56 14.31
C LYS A 187 18.33 -13.00 13.85
N VAL A 188 17.15 -13.24 13.29
CA VAL A 188 16.69 -14.54 12.78
C VAL A 188 16.60 -14.51 11.26
N SER A 189 16.65 -15.65 10.59
CA SER A 189 16.46 -15.79 9.13
C SER A 189 15.03 -16.17 8.73
N ALA A 190 14.16 -16.45 9.70
CA ALA A 190 12.76 -16.76 9.47
C ALA A 190 11.90 -16.17 10.59
N VAL A 191 10.76 -15.61 10.20
CA VAL A 191 9.79 -14.96 11.08
C VAL A 191 8.44 -15.64 10.91
N ARG A 192 7.81 -16.05 12.02
CA ARG A 192 6.50 -16.69 12.06
C ARG A 192 5.47 -15.70 12.57
N LEU A 193 4.58 -15.24 11.69
CA LEU A 193 3.59 -14.19 11.94
C LEU A 193 2.20 -14.80 12.07
N GLU A 194 1.53 -14.55 13.18
CA GLU A 194 0.12 -14.88 13.34
C GLU A 194 -0.73 -13.72 12.82
N GLU A 195 -1.39 -13.93 11.70
CA GLU A 195 -2.34 -12.99 11.09
C GLU A 195 -3.77 -13.55 11.17
N LYS A 196 -4.79 -12.72 10.89
CA LYS A 196 -6.19 -13.19 10.85
C LYS A 196 -6.43 -14.25 9.77
N VAL A 197 -5.70 -14.18 8.66
CA VAL A 197 -5.75 -15.19 7.59
C VAL A 197 -5.08 -16.52 7.98
N GLY A 198 -4.26 -16.53 9.04
CA GLY A 198 -3.53 -17.70 9.51
C GLY A 198 -2.06 -17.43 9.82
N LEU A 199 -1.31 -18.50 10.04
CA LEU A 199 0.12 -18.43 10.30
C LEU A 199 0.91 -18.27 8.98
N ILE A 200 1.70 -17.21 8.90
CA ILE A 200 2.61 -16.96 7.78
C ILE A 200 4.06 -17.17 8.24
N THR A 201 4.85 -17.88 7.45
CA THR A 201 6.30 -17.99 7.66
C THR A 201 7.02 -17.19 6.58
N ALA A 202 7.65 -16.10 6.98
CA ALA A 202 8.46 -15.27 6.11
C ALA A 202 9.94 -15.62 6.28
N LEU A 203 10.61 -15.90 5.16
CA LEU A 203 12.06 -16.00 5.08
C LEU A 203 12.61 -14.57 4.99
N PHE A 204 13.60 -14.27 5.81
CA PHE A 204 14.22 -12.96 5.90
C PHE A 204 15.72 -13.05 5.64
N GLU A 205 16.21 -12.16 4.80
CA GLU A 205 17.62 -12.00 4.49
C GLU A 205 18.04 -10.56 4.77
N LYS A 206 19.03 -10.40 5.66
CA LYS A 206 19.49 -9.09 6.08
C LYS A 206 20.40 -8.47 5.01
N THR A 207 20.06 -7.26 4.58
CA THR A 207 20.92 -6.46 3.69
C THR A 207 21.87 -5.58 4.51
N ASP A 208 21.34 -4.79 5.44
CA ASP A 208 22.14 -3.97 6.36
C ASP A 208 21.46 -3.81 7.73
N ARG A 209 21.87 -2.82 8.53
CA ARG A 209 21.27 -2.58 9.87
C ARG A 209 19.83 -2.08 9.84
N ARG A 210 19.37 -1.54 8.73
CA ARG A 210 18.10 -0.83 8.55
C ARG A 210 17.29 -1.37 7.38
N SER A 211 17.76 -2.42 6.70
CA SER A 211 17.11 -2.99 5.52
C SER A 211 17.34 -4.49 5.40
N GLY A 212 16.42 -5.14 4.69
CA GLY A 212 16.51 -6.53 4.31
C GLY A 212 15.43 -6.90 3.32
N GLU A 213 15.50 -8.13 2.83
CA GLU A 213 14.50 -8.73 1.96
C GLU A 213 13.67 -9.72 2.77
N ALA A 214 12.37 -9.77 2.52
CA ALA A 214 11.52 -10.83 3.03
C ALA A 214 10.65 -11.41 1.93
N ARG A 215 10.45 -12.73 1.97
CA ARG A 215 9.54 -13.47 1.09
C ARG A 215 8.73 -14.49 1.89
N PHE A 216 7.49 -14.71 1.50
CA PHE A 216 6.63 -15.68 2.19
C PHE A 216 5.70 -16.40 1.21
N ALA A 217 5.33 -17.62 1.59
CA ALA A 217 4.31 -18.39 0.90
C ALA A 217 2.92 -17.82 1.23
N LEU A 218 2.05 -17.72 0.22
CA LEU A 218 0.69 -17.26 0.43
C LEU A 218 -0.05 -18.21 1.40
N PRO A 219 -0.71 -17.66 2.44
CA PRO A 219 -1.48 -18.49 3.39
C PRO A 219 -2.70 -19.13 2.72
N ARG A 220 -3.19 -18.52 1.64
CA ARG A 220 -4.27 -19.01 0.80
C ARG A 220 -3.88 -18.81 -0.66
N LEU A 221 -3.95 -19.88 -1.45
CA LEU A 221 -3.70 -19.79 -2.89
C LEU A 221 -4.83 -19.01 -3.58
N PRO A 222 -4.50 -18.23 -4.63
CA PRO A 222 -5.48 -17.46 -5.36
C PRO A 222 -6.48 -18.38 -6.08
N SER A 223 -7.75 -18.00 -6.06
CA SER A 223 -8.83 -18.66 -6.79
C SER A 223 -9.58 -17.67 -7.66
N ARG A 224 -9.96 -18.11 -8.86
CA ARG A 224 -10.82 -17.36 -9.76
C ARG A 224 -12.23 -17.23 -9.16
N ILE A 225 -12.75 -16.01 -9.11
CA ILE A 225 -14.07 -15.69 -8.58
C ILE A 225 -15.08 -15.54 -9.71
N ALA A 226 -14.72 -14.78 -10.75
CA ALA A 226 -15.59 -14.51 -11.89
C ALA A 226 -14.77 -14.09 -13.12
N PRO A 227 -15.29 -14.28 -14.34
CA PRO A 227 -14.78 -13.58 -15.52
C PRO A 227 -15.16 -12.09 -15.46
N LEU A 228 -14.38 -11.23 -16.12
CA LEU A 228 -14.68 -9.80 -16.24
C LEU A 228 -14.89 -9.45 -17.71
N THR A 229 -16.14 -9.52 -18.17
CA THR A 229 -16.47 -9.51 -19.62
C THR A 229 -16.78 -8.12 -20.19
N ASN A 230 -17.11 -7.14 -19.34
CA ASN A 230 -17.49 -5.80 -19.78
C ASN A 230 -16.27 -4.94 -20.17
N ARG A 231 -15.63 -5.27 -21.30
CA ARG A 231 -14.45 -4.56 -21.83
C ARG A 231 -14.71 -3.07 -22.07
N LEU A 232 -15.89 -2.72 -22.59
CA LEU A 232 -16.26 -1.32 -22.82
C LEU A 232 -16.32 -0.54 -21.51
N GLY A 233 -16.98 -1.09 -20.48
CA GLY A 233 -17.05 -0.47 -19.17
C GLY A 233 -15.67 -0.29 -18.53
N MET A 234 -14.81 -1.32 -18.60
CA MET A 234 -13.42 -1.24 -18.12
C MET A 234 -12.63 -0.14 -18.82
N ALA A 235 -12.70 -0.08 -20.15
CA ALA A 235 -12.00 0.94 -20.94
C ALA A 235 -12.45 2.35 -20.55
N GLN A 236 -13.77 2.57 -20.44
CA GLN A 236 -14.34 3.85 -20.03
C GLN A 236 -14.00 4.23 -18.58
N ALA A 237 -13.99 3.27 -17.66
CA ALA A 237 -13.63 3.49 -16.26
C ALA A 237 -12.12 3.79 -16.08
N LEU A 238 -11.26 3.21 -16.92
CA LEU A 238 -9.82 3.43 -16.90
C LEU A 238 -9.37 4.61 -17.79
N GLY A 239 -10.26 5.16 -18.61
CA GLY A 239 -9.94 6.23 -19.56
C GLY A 239 -8.97 5.78 -20.65
N ILE A 240 -9.15 4.56 -21.16
CA ILE A 240 -8.35 3.95 -22.24
C ILE A 240 -9.27 3.43 -23.36
N GLU A 241 -8.70 2.98 -24.47
CA GLU A 241 -9.46 2.39 -25.58
C GLU A 241 -9.77 0.91 -25.30
N VAL A 242 -10.82 0.35 -25.90
CA VAL A 242 -11.20 -1.05 -25.70
C VAL A 242 -10.11 -2.00 -26.20
N GLU A 243 -9.44 -1.62 -27.28
CA GLU A 243 -8.33 -2.33 -27.93
C GLU A 243 -7.04 -2.28 -27.10
N ASP A 244 -7.00 -1.49 -26.03
CA ASP A 244 -5.89 -1.48 -25.09
C ASP A 244 -5.99 -2.61 -24.06
N ILE A 245 -7.14 -3.29 -23.95
CA ILE A 245 -7.38 -4.36 -22.96
C ILE A 245 -6.90 -5.71 -23.48
N GLY A 246 -6.04 -6.37 -22.69
CA GLY A 246 -5.41 -7.65 -22.97
C GLY A 246 -3.93 -7.53 -23.32
N CYS A 247 -3.16 -8.57 -23.03
CA CYS A 247 -1.77 -8.75 -23.48
C CYS A 247 -1.42 -10.24 -23.48
N ASP A 248 -0.73 -10.73 -24.50
CA ASP A 248 -0.19 -12.11 -24.55
C ASP A 248 -1.18 -13.22 -24.13
N GLY A 249 -2.43 -13.11 -24.59
CA GLY A 249 -3.50 -14.07 -24.27
C GLY A 249 -4.13 -13.90 -22.88
N TYR A 250 -3.60 -13.03 -22.02
CA TYR A 250 -4.24 -12.69 -20.75
C TYR A 250 -5.55 -11.95 -20.96
N GLU A 251 -6.61 -12.47 -20.34
CA GLU A 251 -7.96 -11.92 -20.35
C GLU A 251 -8.33 -11.35 -18.97
N PRO A 252 -9.18 -10.29 -18.91
CA PRO A 252 -9.63 -9.75 -17.64
C PRO A 252 -10.41 -10.77 -16.79
N ALA A 253 -10.09 -10.80 -15.49
CA ALA A 253 -10.66 -11.76 -14.56
C ALA A 253 -10.67 -11.22 -13.13
N VAL A 254 -11.51 -11.81 -12.29
CA VAL A 254 -11.57 -11.51 -10.85
C VAL A 254 -10.96 -12.65 -10.07
N PHE A 255 -9.96 -12.35 -9.24
CA PHE A 255 -9.25 -13.33 -8.41
C PHE A 255 -9.19 -12.87 -6.96
N SER A 256 -9.14 -13.84 -6.04
CA SER A 256 -8.95 -13.58 -4.62
C SER A 256 -7.93 -14.55 -4.02
N ALA A 257 -6.96 -14.00 -3.29
CA ALA A 257 -6.08 -14.73 -2.38
C ALA A 257 -6.41 -14.43 -0.90
N GLY A 258 -7.64 -13.98 -0.63
CA GLY A 258 -8.08 -13.46 0.68
C GLY A 258 -8.65 -12.04 0.57
N VAL A 259 -8.09 -11.24 -0.34
CA VAL A 259 -8.65 -9.96 -0.79
C VAL A 259 -8.86 -10.06 -2.30
N THR A 260 -10.00 -9.58 -2.78
CA THR A 260 -10.42 -9.76 -4.17
C THR A 260 -10.07 -8.56 -5.03
N PHE A 261 -9.54 -8.82 -6.23
CA PHE A 261 -9.13 -7.81 -7.19
C PHE A 261 -9.65 -8.10 -8.59
N HIS A 262 -10.01 -7.04 -9.32
CA HIS A 262 -10.25 -7.09 -10.75
C HIS A 262 -8.91 -6.98 -11.46
N LEU A 263 -8.44 -8.06 -12.05
CA LEU A 263 -7.19 -8.11 -12.80
C LEU A 263 -7.47 -7.71 -14.24
N VAL A 264 -6.87 -6.60 -14.69
CA VAL A 264 -7.08 -6.05 -16.02
C VAL A 264 -5.75 -6.02 -16.78
N PRO A 265 -5.46 -7.02 -17.63
CA PRO A 265 -4.31 -6.94 -18.51
C PRO A 265 -4.51 -5.81 -19.53
N VAL A 266 -3.44 -5.08 -19.85
CA VAL A 266 -3.41 -4.06 -20.89
C VAL A 266 -2.22 -4.25 -21.81
N ARG A 267 -2.34 -3.74 -23.04
CA ARG A 267 -1.42 -4.02 -24.15
C ARG A 267 0.05 -3.79 -23.82
N ASP A 268 0.37 -2.67 -23.17
CA ASP A 268 1.75 -2.26 -22.93
C ASP A 268 1.86 -1.22 -21.80
N ALA A 269 3.10 -0.94 -21.37
CA ALA A 269 3.40 0.05 -20.34
C ALA A 269 3.01 1.49 -20.72
N LYS A 270 2.85 1.81 -22.02
CA LYS A 270 2.38 3.14 -22.46
C LYS A 270 0.88 3.29 -22.18
N VAL A 271 0.11 2.19 -22.21
CA VAL A 271 -1.28 2.17 -21.74
C VAL A 271 -1.32 2.47 -20.25
N LEU A 272 -0.55 1.72 -19.43
CA LEU A 272 -0.51 1.93 -17.98
C LEU A 272 -0.25 3.39 -17.62
N ARG A 273 0.73 4.03 -18.28
CA ARG A 273 1.11 5.43 -18.02
C ARG A 273 -0.02 6.43 -18.30
N ARG A 274 -0.89 6.18 -19.28
CA ARG A 274 -1.93 7.14 -19.68
C ARG A 274 -3.27 6.95 -18.98
N ILE A 275 -3.46 5.87 -18.21
CA ILE A 275 -4.71 5.59 -17.48
C ILE A 275 -5.11 6.82 -16.66
N LYS A 276 -6.37 7.22 -16.83
CA LYS A 276 -7.04 8.30 -16.08
C LYS A 276 -8.39 7.79 -15.64
N VAL A 277 -8.50 7.47 -14.36
CA VAL A 277 -9.71 6.87 -13.78
C VAL A 277 -10.91 7.80 -13.90
N ASN A 278 -12.01 7.25 -14.41
CA ASN A 278 -13.34 7.87 -14.37
C ASN A 278 -14.12 7.31 -13.16
N GLN A 279 -14.13 8.10 -12.07
CA GLN A 279 -14.77 7.72 -10.81
C GLN A 279 -16.28 7.46 -10.96
N GLY A 280 -16.96 8.13 -11.90
CA GLY A 280 -18.41 7.98 -12.08
C GLY A 280 -18.85 6.61 -12.61
N LEU A 281 -17.92 5.82 -13.17
CA LEU A 281 -18.18 4.48 -13.69
C LEU A 281 -17.52 3.38 -12.86
N TRP A 282 -16.77 3.73 -11.81
CA TRP A 282 -15.88 2.79 -11.14
C TRP A 282 -16.66 1.69 -10.41
N ASP A 283 -17.60 2.08 -9.55
CA ASP A 283 -18.41 1.15 -8.75
C ASP A 283 -19.25 0.20 -9.59
N SER A 284 -19.70 0.63 -10.77
CA SER A 284 -20.53 -0.20 -11.65
C SER A 284 -19.71 -1.21 -12.46
N VAL A 285 -18.43 -0.93 -12.68
CA VAL A 285 -17.54 -1.76 -13.50
C VAL A 285 -16.71 -2.71 -12.65
N PHE A 286 -16.20 -2.24 -11.51
CA PHE A 286 -15.33 -2.99 -10.62
C PHE A 286 -16.04 -3.32 -9.31
N SER A 287 -17.30 -3.77 -9.37
CA SER A 287 -18.14 -4.01 -8.19
C SER A 287 -17.73 -5.25 -7.40
N HIS A 288 -17.10 -5.07 -6.24
CA HIS A 288 -16.90 -6.13 -5.24
C HIS A 288 -16.54 -5.56 -3.87
N ASP A 289 -16.03 -6.37 -2.93
CA ASP A 289 -15.80 -5.96 -1.53
C ASP A 289 -15.01 -4.64 -1.35
N HIS A 290 -14.07 -4.33 -2.24
CA HIS A 290 -13.19 -3.16 -2.14
C HIS A 290 -13.13 -2.31 -3.41
N ASN A 291 -14.00 -2.57 -4.39
CA ASN A 291 -14.02 -1.91 -5.70
C ASN A 291 -12.63 -1.59 -6.26
N SER A 292 -11.75 -2.59 -6.32
CA SER A 292 -10.33 -2.39 -6.65
C SER A 292 -9.97 -3.03 -7.99
N ALA A 293 -9.18 -2.31 -8.79
CA ALA A 293 -8.67 -2.77 -10.08
C ALA A 293 -7.14 -2.80 -10.07
N TYR A 294 -6.59 -3.94 -10.45
CA TYR A 294 -5.16 -4.14 -10.65
C TYR A 294 -4.87 -4.27 -12.13
N VAL A 295 -4.38 -3.19 -12.72
CA VAL A 295 -4.14 -3.08 -14.15
C VAL A 295 -2.67 -3.41 -14.40
N PHE A 296 -2.39 -4.39 -15.26
CA PHE A 296 -1.03 -4.89 -15.45
C PHE A 296 -0.70 -5.16 -16.91
N THR A 297 0.59 -5.30 -17.21
CA THR A 297 1.10 -5.66 -18.54
C THR A 297 2.43 -6.39 -18.43
N LEU A 298 2.82 -7.11 -19.47
CA LEU A 298 4.16 -7.66 -19.61
C LEU A 298 5.14 -6.56 -20.05
N THR A 299 6.41 -6.68 -19.65
CA THR A 299 7.47 -5.73 -19.97
C THR A 299 8.67 -6.39 -20.66
N PRO A 300 8.51 -6.99 -21.85
CA PRO A 300 9.60 -7.71 -22.54
C PRO A 300 10.80 -6.82 -22.89
N ASP A 301 10.59 -5.50 -22.95
CA ASP A 301 11.63 -4.49 -23.23
C ASP A 301 12.32 -3.97 -21.95
N GLU A 302 11.95 -4.45 -20.75
CA GLU A 302 12.54 -4.05 -19.48
C GLU A 302 13.39 -5.18 -18.87
N PRO A 303 14.73 -5.09 -18.88
CA PRO A 303 15.59 -6.20 -18.45
C PRO A 303 15.45 -6.63 -16.99
N GLU A 304 14.89 -5.78 -16.13
CA GLU A 304 14.78 -6.01 -14.69
C GLU A 304 13.35 -6.33 -14.23
N ASN A 305 12.35 -6.22 -15.12
CA ASN A 305 10.94 -6.42 -14.79
C ASN A 305 10.29 -7.31 -15.83
N ASP A 306 9.57 -8.32 -15.39
CA ASP A 306 8.74 -9.17 -16.26
C ASP A 306 7.35 -8.54 -16.44
N LEU A 307 6.89 -7.84 -15.40
CA LEU A 307 5.55 -7.25 -15.30
C LEU A 307 5.63 -5.79 -14.83
N ALA A 308 4.65 -4.99 -15.26
CA ALA A 308 4.35 -3.70 -14.68
C ALA A 308 2.89 -3.61 -14.30
N ALA A 309 2.57 -2.92 -13.21
CA ALA A 309 1.19 -2.74 -12.77
C ALA A 309 0.91 -1.36 -12.14
N ARG A 310 -0.38 -1.04 -12.05
CA ARG A 310 -0.96 0.04 -11.25
C ARG A 310 -2.16 -0.51 -10.48
N MET A 311 -2.35 -0.07 -9.25
CA MET A 311 -3.48 -0.48 -8.41
C MET A 311 -4.33 0.72 -8.05
N PHE A 312 -5.62 0.64 -8.36
CA PHE A 312 -6.59 1.67 -8.04
C PHE A 312 -7.67 1.11 -7.12
N GLY A 313 -7.97 1.84 -6.05
CA GLY A 313 -9.06 1.54 -5.13
C GLY A 313 -9.73 2.84 -4.69
N MET A 314 -11.06 2.87 -4.59
CA MET A 314 -11.78 4.14 -4.38
C MET A 314 -11.45 4.84 -3.06
N ASP A 315 -11.26 4.09 -1.98
CA ASP A 315 -11.04 4.66 -0.64
C ASP A 315 -9.60 5.15 -0.43
N ILE A 316 -8.67 4.81 -1.33
CA ILE A 316 -7.24 5.10 -1.20
C ILE A 316 -6.64 5.84 -2.40
N GLY A 317 -7.36 5.92 -3.52
CA GLY A 317 -6.84 6.44 -4.79
C GLY A 317 -5.98 5.40 -5.51
N GLU A 318 -4.69 5.67 -5.65
CA GLU A 318 -3.72 4.76 -6.25
C GLU A 318 -2.72 4.29 -5.19
N ASP A 319 -2.42 2.99 -5.15
CA ASP A 319 -1.47 2.40 -4.20
C ASP A 319 -0.09 2.16 -4.86
N PRO A 320 1.03 2.59 -4.26
CA PRO A 320 2.37 2.43 -4.85
C PRO A 320 2.81 0.98 -5.07
N GLY A 321 2.41 0.05 -4.19
CA GLY A 321 2.89 -1.33 -4.23
C GLY A 321 2.00 -2.31 -3.48
N THR A 322 1.19 -3.07 -4.21
CA THR A 322 0.09 -3.86 -3.64
C THR A 322 0.38 -5.35 -3.64
N GLY A 323 0.99 -5.85 -2.56
CA GLY A 323 1.33 -7.27 -2.45
C GLY A 323 0.12 -8.21 -2.48
N SER A 324 -1.04 -7.79 -1.96
CA SER A 324 -2.28 -8.58 -2.02
C SER A 324 -2.85 -8.70 -3.43
N ALA A 325 -2.73 -7.65 -4.25
CA ALA A 325 -3.11 -7.70 -5.67
C ALA A 325 -2.13 -8.56 -6.49
N ALA A 326 -0.82 -8.47 -6.21
CA ALA A 326 0.17 -9.37 -6.77
C ALA A 326 -0.10 -10.85 -6.38
N ALA A 327 -0.56 -11.11 -5.15
CA ALA A 327 -0.97 -12.43 -4.71
C ALA A 327 -2.18 -12.96 -5.49
N ALA A 328 -3.17 -12.12 -5.79
CA ALA A 328 -4.29 -12.49 -6.65
C ALA A 328 -3.84 -12.72 -8.10
N LEU A 329 -2.91 -11.90 -8.61
CA LEU A 329 -2.35 -12.01 -9.96
C LEU A 329 -1.66 -13.36 -10.20
N ILE A 330 -1.04 -13.96 -9.18
CA ILE A 330 -0.45 -15.32 -9.28
C ILE A 330 -1.44 -16.33 -9.85
N GLY A 331 -2.73 -16.24 -9.52
CA GLY A 331 -3.74 -17.18 -10.03
C GLY A 331 -3.92 -17.05 -11.54
N LEU A 332 -4.03 -15.82 -12.03
CA LEU A 332 -4.15 -15.55 -13.47
C LEU A 332 -2.87 -15.91 -14.23
N LEU A 333 -1.69 -15.63 -13.64
CA LEU A 333 -0.40 -16.03 -14.21
C LEU A 333 -0.29 -17.57 -14.30
N ALA A 334 -0.75 -18.30 -13.27
CA ALA A 334 -0.70 -19.76 -13.25
C ALA A 334 -1.62 -20.41 -14.31
N GLU A 335 -2.78 -19.80 -14.62
CA GLU A 335 -3.68 -20.26 -15.70
C GLU A 335 -2.99 -20.20 -17.08
N HIS A 336 -2.10 -19.25 -17.31
CA HIS A 336 -1.44 -19.02 -18.60
C HIS A 336 0.03 -19.47 -18.63
N ALA A 337 0.58 -19.87 -17.49
CA ALA A 337 1.95 -20.34 -17.40
C ALA A 337 2.13 -21.61 -18.25
N ASN A 338 3.05 -21.55 -19.22
CA ASN A 338 3.41 -22.66 -20.09
C ASN A 338 4.30 -23.70 -19.36
N LEU A 339 3.79 -24.21 -18.25
CA LEU A 339 4.45 -25.14 -17.35
C LEU A 339 3.41 -26.05 -16.70
N ALA A 340 3.50 -27.37 -16.96
CA ALA A 340 2.64 -28.35 -16.29
C ALA A 340 3.11 -28.60 -14.84
N THR A 341 4.42 -28.78 -14.65
CA THR A 341 5.05 -28.99 -13.34
C THR A 341 6.36 -28.22 -13.26
N GLY A 342 6.57 -27.48 -12.17
CA GLY A 342 7.79 -26.72 -11.91
C GLY A 342 7.51 -25.37 -11.25
N GLN A 343 8.53 -24.51 -11.18
CA GLN A 343 8.46 -23.16 -10.61
C GLN A 343 8.71 -22.09 -11.68
N ALA A 344 7.98 -20.98 -11.58
CA ALA A 344 8.24 -19.75 -12.31
C ALA A 344 8.31 -18.58 -11.32
N ASP A 345 9.27 -17.69 -11.55
CA ASP A 345 9.48 -16.48 -10.75
C ASP A 345 9.32 -15.26 -11.65
N PHE A 346 8.71 -14.20 -11.14
CA PHE A 346 8.50 -12.94 -11.85
C PHE A 346 8.91 -11.77 -10.98
N THR A 347 9.48 -10.75 -11.59
CA THR A 347 9.65 -9.42 -11.01
C THR A 347 8.56 -8.50 -11.56
N LEU A 348 7.78 -7.91 -10.65
CA LEU A 348 6.75 -6.93 -10.98
C LEU A 348 7.16 -5.54 -10.47
N ARG A 349 7.11 -4.53 -11.33
CA ARG A 349 7.20 -3.12 -10.90
C ARG A 349 5.82 -2.48 -10.75
N GLN A 350 5.68 -1.64 -9.73
CA GLN A 350 4.47 -0.84 -9.46
C GLN A 350 4.84 0.57 -8.98
N GLY A 351 3.90 1.52 -9.05
CA GLY A 351 4.06 2.85 -8.44
C GLY A 351 5.02 3.79 -9.19
N HIS A 352 5.50 3.36 -10.36
CA HIS A 352 6.42 4.15 -11.19
C HIS A 352 5.77 5.48 -11.63
N GLU A 353 4.51 5.43 -12.03
CA GLU A 353 3.68 6.58 -12.41
C GLU A 353 3.43 7.55 -11.25
N MET A 354 3.48 7.06 -10.01
CA MET A 354 3.34 7.85 -8.78
C MET A 354 4.67 8.45 -8.30
N GLY A 355 5.79 8.16 -8.96
CA GLY A 355 7.13 8.51 -8.45
C GLY A 355 7.54 7.72 -7.22
N ARG A 356 6.86 6.59 -6.94
CA ARG A 356 7.11 5.70 -5.81
C ARG A 356 7.38 4.27 -6.30
N PRO A 357 8.50 4.04 -7.02
CA PRO A 357 8.79 2.75 -7.63
C PRO A 357 8.87 1.65 -6.57
N CYS A 358 8.10 0.60 -6.77
CA CYS A 358 8.08 -0.64 -5.99
C CYS A 358 8.52 -1.80 -6.89
N ARG A 359 9.24 -2.76 -6.31
CA ARG A 359 9.61 -4.03 -6.92
C ARG A 359 9.11 -5.18 -6.05
N ILE A 360 8.18 -5.96 -6.59
CA ILE A 360 7.56 -7.12 -5.94
C ILE A 360 8.09 -8.38 -6.63
N THR A 361 8.63 -9.31 -5.86
CA THR A 361 8.98 -10.65 -6.36
C THR A 361 7.78 -11.56 -6.21
N ILE A 362 7.48 -12.32 -7.26
CA ILE A 362 6.37 -13.25 -7.34
C ILE A 362 6.93 -14.63 -7.64
N GLN A 363 6.47 -15.63 -6.92
CA GLN A 363 6.81 -17.03 -7.15
C GLN A 363 5.53 -17.83 -7.34
N LEU A 364 5.52 -18.73 -8.31
CA LEU A 364 4.44 -19.71 -8.45
C LEU A 364 5.02 -21.09 -8.77
N ARG A 365 4.40 -22.13 -8.25
CA ARG A 365 4.77 -23.52 -8.53
C ARG A 365 3.55 -24.33 -8.91
N LYS A 366 3.64 -25.05 -10.01
CA LYS A 366 2.60 -25.97 -10.48
C LYS A 366 3.04 -27.41 -10.33
N GLU A 367 2.07 -28.29 -10.08
CA GLU A 367 2.20 -29.75 -10.18
C GLU A 367 0.99 -30.27 -10.95
N ASN A 368 1.22 -30.96 -12.06
CA ASN A 368 0.16 -31.52 -12.92
C ASN A 368 -0.91 -30.48 -13.30
N ASP A 369 -0.45 -29.30 -13.76
CA ASP A 369 -1.26 -28.14 -14.11
C ASP A 369 -2.01 -27.44 -12.97
N VAL A 370 -1.85 -27.91 -11.73
CA VAL A 370 -2.46 -27.30 -10.55
C VAL A 370 -1.46 -26.39 -9.85
N LEU A 371 -1.86 -25.16 -9.54
CA LEU A 371 -1.10 -24.26 -8.67
C LEU A 371 -1.03 -24.86 -7.26
N VAL A 372 0.18 -25.18 -6.80
CA VAL A 372 0.41 -25.77 -5.45
C VAL A 372 1.16 -24.82 -4.51
N HIS A 373 1.76 -23.76 -5.06
CA HIS A 373 2.44 -22.73 -4.26
C HIS A 373 2.37 -21.38 -4.96
N GLY A 374 2.12 -20.34 -4.18
CA GLY A 374 2.32 -18.95 -4.57
C GLY A 374 3.12 -18.25 -3.47
N GLY A 375 4.00 -17.33 -3.85
CA GLY A 375 4.82 -16.56 -2.92
C GLY A 375 4.99 -15.12 -3.38
N ILE A 376 5.10 -14.22 -2.42
CA ILE A 376 5.43 -12.82 -2.67
C ILE A 376 6.59 -12.38 -1.78
N GLY A 377 7.37 -11.42 -2.27
CA GLY A 377 8.46 -10.85 -1.49
C GLY A 377 8.95 -9.51 -2.02
N GLY A 378 9.97 -9.00 -1.35
CA GLY A 378 10.72 -7.82 -1.76
C GLY A 378 11.50 -7.20 -0.61
N ASP A 379 12.22 -6.14 -0.94
CA ASP A 379 13.03 -5.39 0.02
C ASP A 379 12.19 -4.45 0.88
N ALA A 380 12.64 -4.17 2.09
CA ALA A 380 12.15 -3.04 2.87
C ALA A 380 13.30 -2.31 3.57
N VAL A 381 13.15 -1.00 3.73
CA VAL A 381 14.11 -0.12 4.39
C VAL A 381 13.44 0.76 5.43
N ILE A 382 13.97 0.76 6.65
CA ILE A 382 13.52 1.64 7.73
C ILE A 382 14.05 3.05 7.47
N VAL A 383 13.12 3.99 7.29
CA VAL A 383 13.40 5.40 6.98
C VAL A 383 13.37 6.30 8.21
N GLY A 384 12.56 5.96 9.22
CA GLY A 384 12.41 6.77 10.41
C GLY A 384 11.91 5.96 11.60
N GLU A 385 11.97 6.55 12.78
CA GLU A 385 11.43 6.00 14.01
C GLU A 385 10.99 7.14 14.92
N GLY A 386 10.02 6.86 15.80
CA GLY A 386 9.49 7.85 16.72
C GLY A 386 8.67 7.19 17.83
N VAL A 387 8.03 8.04 18.62
CA VAL A 387 7.18 7.64 19.74
C VAL A 387 5.82 8.32 19.59
N LEU A 388 4.74 7.55 19.69
CA LEU A 388 3.38 8.06 19.88
C LEU A 388 3.19 8.34 21.37
N ASP A 389 2.84 9.57 21.72
CA ASP A 389 2.47 9.98 23.08
C ASP A 389 0.95 10.02 23.18
N LEU A 390 0.34 8.92 23.67
CA LEU A 390 -1.11 8.79 23.78
C LEU A 390 -1.55 9.03 25.24
N GLU A 391 -2.64 9.77 25.43
CA GLU A 391 -3.29 9.89 26.73
C GLU A 391 -4.11 8.62 27.01
N ALA A 392 -4.01 8.08 28.22
CA ALA A 392 -4.60 6.80 28.62
C ALA A 392 -6.02 6.91 29.20
#